data_AF-A0A812J0T9-F1
#
_entry.id   AF-A0A812J0T9-F1
#
_cell.length_a   1.000
_cell.length_b   1.000
_cell.length_c   1.000
_cell.angle_alpha   90.00
_cell.angle_beta   90.00
_cell.angle_gamma   90.00
#
_symmetry.space_group_name_H-M   'P 1'
#
loop_
_entity.id
_entity.type
_entity.pdbx_description
1 polymer ?
#
loop_
_entity_poly.entity_id
_entity_poly.type
_entity_poly.pdbx_seq_one_letter_code
_entity_poly.pdbx_strand_id
1 'polypeptide(L)'
;MLNGLPWDLVYQEWWGEYPPHDRTEYVGLYRDVAYRWHLVNRLAGKNATDLPELLDLDGGVFGITQDMAVYPFAYHDGRSKNADPEIATYKNGLAFHQQQKFFLSWPFGEKVLIWGGYGWRDTNHGPPGCDKSDGDHCTPDSVYDEGGHAQCMPAPTVSPLPKSEARQRRWICEHRWQGVAGMMHFRKACRQHAVSEKWEGGKTEGIGIGRLAFRLGNDCFVALTRGRREDEDEDVAGVGGTWDLTGLKIALPQGRYCDMSSLHTQKGWDQSSCPREVEVDEEGVIQHGSVTQGEILAIHAGALVTSLVS
;
A
#
# COMPACT_ATOMS: atom_id res chain seq x y z
N MET A 1 -24.84 11.15 5.70
CA MET A 1 -25.71 12.15 5.02
C MET A 1 -24.82 12.87 4.01
N LEU A 2 -25.07 12.75 2.70
CA LEU A 2 -24.34 13.49 1.67
C LEU A 2 -24.77 14.96 1.71
N ASN A 3 -23.80 15.88 1.71
CA ASN A 3 -23.99 17.32 1.93
C ASN A 3 -24.89 17.94 0.83
N GLY A 4 -25.80 18.84 1.18
CA GLY A 4 -26.79 19.45 0.27
C GLY A 4 -26.25 20.53 -0.68
N LEU A 5 -24.95 20.48 -0.99
CA LEU A 5 -24.23 21.47 -1.80
C LEU A 5 -23.75 20.84 -3.12
N PRO A 6 -23.51 21.61 -4.20
CA PRO A 6 -23.17 21.10 -5.54
C PRO A 6 -21.76 20.48 -5.66
N TRP A 7 -21.11 20.19 -4.52
CA TRP A 7 -19.79 19.56 -4.47
C TRP A 7 -19.96 18.11 -4.05
N ASP A 8 -19.68 17.16 -4.94
CA ASP A 8 -19.82 15.73 -4.64
C ASP A 8 -18.86 15.25 -3.52
N LEU A 9 -17.76 15.99 -3.26
CA LEU A 9 -16.78 15.67 -2.23
C LEU A 9 -15.97 16.90 -1.79
N VAL A 10 -16.00 17.23 -0.49
CA VAL A 10 -15.08 18.20 0.15
C VAL A 10 -14.40 17.49 1.31
N TYR A 11 -13.08 17.57 1.40
CA TYR A 11 -12.33 17.15 2.58
C TYR A 11 -11.40 18.27 3.05
N GLN A 12 -11.13 18.31 4.34
CA GLN A 12 -10.44 19.40 5.01
C GLN A 12 -9.17 18.87 5.68
N GLU A 13 -8.07 19.60 5.53
CA GLU A 13 -6.83 19.31 6.24
C GLU A 13 -6.90 19.86 7.67
N TRP A 14 -7.01 18.96 8.63
CA TRP A 14 -6.95 19.24 10.06
C TRP A 14 -5.72 18.54 10.65
N TRP A 15 -5.00 19.23 11.53
CA TRP A 15 -3.79 18.71 12.16
C TRP A 15 -4.06 18.35 13.62
N GLY A 16 -4.26 17.06 13.89
CA GLY A 16 -4.25 16.50 15.25
C GLY A 16 -5.45 16.84 16.14
N GLU A 17 -6.46 17.52 15.62
CA GLU A 17 -7.62 17.98 16.39
C GLU A 17 -8.94 17.66 15.67
N TYR A 18 -10.00 17.43 16.45
CA TYR A 18 -11.37 17.47 15.97
C TYR A 18 -11.65 18.90 15.50
N PRO A 19 -12.34 19.15 14.38
CA PRO A 19 -12.65 20.52 14.02
C PRO A 19 -13.50 21.16 15.13
N PRO A 20 -13.22 22.42 15.45
CA PRO A 20 -14.15 23.21 16.21
C PRO A 20 -15.43 23.41 15.37
N HIS A 21 -16.56 22.83 15.79
CA HIS A 21 -17.86 22.94 15.10
C HIS A 21 -18.33 24.40 14.91
N ASP A 22 -17.76 25.32 15.69
CA ASP A 22 -17.98 26.77 15.61
C ASP A 22 -17.17 27.47 14.51
N ARG A 23 -16.15 26.82 13.92
CA ARG A 23 -15.32 27.41 12.85
C ARG A 23 -15.92 27.29 11.45
N THR A 24 -16.89 26.40 11.25
CA THR A 24 -17.53 26.21 9.95
C THR A 24 -18.95 25.71 10.08
N GLU A 25 -19.88 26.36 9.36
CA GLU A 25 -21.26 25.91 9.19
C GLU A 25 -21.34 24.58 8.40
N TYR A 26 -20.31 24.29 7.59
CA TYR A 26 -20.23 23.11 6.74
C TYR A 26 -18.98 22.29 7.07
N VAL A 27 -19.21 21.07 7.57
CA VAL A 27 -18.14 20.11 7.83
C VAL A 27 -18.05 19.17 6.63
N GLY A 28 -16.94 19.24 5.90
CA GLY A 28 -16.56 18.23 4.91
C GLY A 28 -16.00 16.98 5.60
N LEU A 29 -15.43 16.08 4.81
CA LEU A 29 -14.69 14.94 5.36
C LEU A 29 -13.39 15.38 6.01
N TYR A 30 -12.93 14.65 7.01
CA TYR A 30 -11.69 14.88 7.72
C TYR A 30 -10.54 14.14 7.08
N ARG A 31 -9.43 14.84 6.91
CA ARG A 31 -8.17 14.19 6.57
C ARG A 31 -7.59 13.49 7.81
N ASP A 32 -7.74 12.18 7.89
CA ASP A 32 -7.16 11.37 8.97
C ASP A 32 -5.75 10.88 8.59
N VAL A 33 -4.76 11.71 8.90
CA VAL A 33 -3.34 11.36 8.69
C VAL A 33 -2.81 10.38 9.74
N ALA A 34 -3.49 10.21 10.89
CA ALA A 34 -3.00 9.36 11.96
C ALA A 34 -3.15 7.87 11.64
N TYR A 35 -4.14 7.53 10.82
CA TYR A 35 -4.33 6.17 10.32
C TYR A 35 -3.06 5.62 9.65
N ARG A 36 -2.37 6.46 8.86
CA ARG A 36 -1.10 6.04 8.22
C ARG A 36 -0.02 5.74 9.26
N TRP A 37 0.05 6.47 10.38
CA TRP A 37 1.07 6.26 11.42
C TRP A 37 0.84 4.93 12.12
N HIS A 38 -0.42 4.60 12.42
CA HIS A 38 -0.77 3.31 12.99
C HIS A 38 -0.37 2.13 12.09
N LEU A 39 -0.51 2.28 10.78
CA LEU A 39 -0.05 1.28 9.81
C LEU A 39 1.47 1.22 9.72
N VAL A 40 2.13 2.37 9.54
CA VAL A 40 3.58 2.46 9.33
C VAL A 40 4.35 1.97 10.55
N ASN A 41 3.93 2.35 11.76
CA ASN A 41 4.61 1.96 13.00
C ASN A 41 4.51 0.47 13.30
N ARG A 42 3.51 -0.24 12.75
CA ARG A 42 3.36 -1.69 12.89
C ARG A 42 4.18 -2.44 11.84
N LEU A 43 4.10 -2.01 10.58
CA LEU A 43 4.88 -2.63 9.50
C LEU A 43 6.39 -2.35 9.62
N ALA A 44 6.75 -1.14 10.04
CA ALA A 44 8.14 -0.75 10.26
C ALA A 44 8.53 -0.79 11.74
N GLY A 45 7.71 -1.35 12.63
CA GLY A 45 7.98 -1.41 14.08
C GLY A 45 9.21 -2.24 14.42
N LYS A 46 9.88 -1.96 15.54
CA LYS A 46 11.10 -2.70 15.96
C LYS A 46 10.82 -4.13 16.36
N ASN A 47 9.61 -4.39 16.84
CA ASN A 47 9.21 -5.69 17.34
C ASN A 47 8.26 -6.36 16.34
N ALA A 48 8.78 -7.35 15.62
CA ALA A 48 8.00 -8.05 14.60
C ALA A 48 6.88 -8.94 15.18
N THR A 49 6.85 -9.20 16.49
CA THR A 49 5.72 -9.90 17.14
C THR A 49 4.45 -9.05 17.17
N ASP A 50 4.58 -7.73 17.01
CA ASP A 50 3.46 -6.79 17.08
C ASP A 50 2.83 -6.56 15.70
N LEU A 51 3.44 -7.12 14.64
CA LEU A 51 2.93 -7.04 13.28
C LEU A 51 1.44 -7.48 13.16
N PRO A 52 0.96 -8.54 13.84
CA PRO A 52 -0.44 -8.95 13.75
C PRO A 52 -1.45 -7.89 14.21
N GLU A 53 -1.07 -6.93 15.06
CA GLU A 53 -1.95 -5.81 15.46
C GLU A 53 -2.39 -4.95 14.27
N LEU A 54 -1.68 -5.05 13.16
CA LEU A 54 -2.05 -4.40 11.91
C LEU A 54 -3.44 -4.87 11.40
N LEU A 55 -3.86 -6.08 11.80
CA LEU A 55 -5.16 -6.66 11.46
C LEU A 55 -6.29 -6.14 12.37
N ASP A 56 -6.01 -5.20 13.27
CA ASP A 56 -6.99 -4.55 14.14
C ASP A 56 -7.13 -3.05 13.83
N LEU A 57 -6.55 -2.57 12.72
CA LEU A 57 -6.66 -1.17 12.31
C LEU A 57 -8.11 -0.81 11.92
N ASP A 58 -8.69 0.13 12.67
CA ASP A 58 -10.08 0.58 12.54
C ASP A 58 -10.27 2.11 12.62
N GLY A 59 -9.17 2.87 12.55
CA GLY A 59 -9.20 4.33 12.61
C GLY A 59 -7.81 4.94 12.82
N GLY A 60 -7.73 6.26 12.71
CA GLY A 60 -6.58 7.04 13.07
C GLY A 60 -6.86 7.91 14.29
N VAL A 61 -7.30 9.14 14.04
CA VAL A 61 -7.65 10.09 15.11
C VAL A 61 -8.92 9.61 15.83
N PHE A 62 -8.86 9.51 17.15
CA PHE A 62 -10.02 9.14 17.97
C PHE A 62 -11.22 10.05 17.69
N GLY A 63 -12.39 9.44 17.47
CA GLY A 63 -13.63 10.15 17.15
C GLY A 63 -13.84 10.45 15.66
N ILE A 64 -12.83 10.26 14.80
CA ILE A 64 -13.01 10.36 13.34
C ILE A 64 -13.37 8.98 12.78
N THR A 65 -14.64 8.79 12.46
CA THR A 65 -15.16 7.54 11.88
C THR A 65 -14.98 7.49 10.35
N GLN A 66 -14.99 6.29 9.77
CA GLN A 66 -14.71 6.08 8.35
C GLN A 66 -15.69 6.77 7.39
N ASP A 67 -16.93 7.01 7.81
CA ASP A 67 -17.96 7.70 7.02
C ASP A 67 -17.68 9.21 6.90
N MET A 68 -16.93 9.78 7.84
CA MET A 68 -16.51 11.18 7.84
C MET A 68 -15.04 11.37 7.49
N ALA A 69 -14.29 10.33 7.12
CA ALA A 69 -12.84 10.41 6.91
C ALA A 69 -12.40 10.30 5.44
N VAL A 70 -11.26 10.89 5.15
CA VAL A 70 -10.38 10.61 4.02
C VAL A 70 -9.00 10.26 4.56
N TYR A 71 -8.45 9.14 4.12
CA TYR A 71 -7.21 8.57 4.62
C TYR A 71 -6.08 8.75 3.58
N PRO A 72 -5.21 9.76 3.72
CA PRO A 72 -4.02 9.86 2.89
C PRO A 72 -2.91 8.95 3.40
N PHE A 73 -2.41 8.07 2.54
CA PHE A 73 -1.24 7.26 2.88
C PHE A 73 0.04 8.11 2.94
N ALA A 74 0.22 9.03 1.99
CA ALA A 74 1.31 10.00 1.96
C ALA A 74 0.82 11.34 1.39
N TYR A 75 1.55 12.41 1.69
CA TYR A 75 1.20 13.79 1.30
C TYR A 75 2.43 14.71 1.35
N HIS A 76 2.32 15.90 0.74
CA HIS A 76 3.46 16.81 0.52
C HIS A 76 4.17 17.26 1.81
N ASP A 77 3.44 17.59 2.89
CA ASP A 77 4.02 17.99 4.17
C ASP A 77 4.50 16.83 5.04
N GLY A 78 4.07 15.60 4.74
CA GLY A 78 4.35 14.40 5.53
C GLY A 78 5.65 13.76 5.10
N ARG A 79 6.74 14.53 5.13
CA ARG A 79 7.99 14.27 4.42
C ARG A 79 9.21 14.20 5.34
N SER A 80 10.21 13.41 4.95
CA SER A 80 11.47 13.22 5.67
C SER A 80 12.69 13.43 4.77
N LYS A 81 13.76 14.05 5.29
CA LYS A 81 14.98 14.36 4.50
C LYS A 81 15.70 13.10 4.05
N ASN A 82 15.80 12.11 4.92
CA ASN A 82 16.33 10.77 4.65
C ASN A 82 15.20 9.74 4.82
N ALA A 83 15.48 8.48 4.49
CA ALA A 83 14.59 7.39 4.88
C ALA A 83 14.35 7.43 6.39
N ASP A 84 13.09 7.27 6.78
CA ASP A 84 12.62 7.27 8.15
C ASP A 84 11.51 6.22 8.25
N PRO A 85 11.71 5.12 8.99
CA PRO A 85 10.75 4.03 9.06
C PRO A 85 9.37 4.47 9.60
N GLU A 86 9.28 5.58 10.34
CA GLU A 86 8.03 6.08 10.93
C GLU A 86 7.30 7.09 10.02
N ILE A 87 7.95 7.57 8.95
CA ILE A 87 7.39 8.54 8.02
C ILE A 87 7.27 7.93 6.63
N ALA A 88 6.03 7.62 6.21
CA ALA A 88 5.73 7.06 4.90
C ALA A 88 6.19 7.97 3.74
N THR A 89 7.35 7.66 3.18
CA THR A 89 7.86 8.30 1.94
C THR A 89 8.51 7.27 1.03
N TYR A 90 8.59 7.58 -0.27
CA TYR A 90 9.31 6.75 -1.26
C TYR A 90 10.78 6.46 -0.87
N LYS A 91 11.37 7.28 0.01
CA LYS A 91 12.76 7.11 0.47
C LYS A 91 12.95 5.84 1.31
N ASN A 92 11.88 5.29 1.90
CA ASN A 92 11.93 4.02 2.60
C ASN A 92 11.99 2.82 1.65
N GLY A 93 11.89 3.03 0.33
CA GLY A 93 12.09 1.99 -0.68
C GLY A 93 10.99 0.92 -0.66
N LEU A 94 11.39 -0.35 -0.72
CA LEU A 94 10.48 -1.50 -0.75
C LEU A 94 9.53 -1.50 0.47
N ALA A 95 9.96 -1.04 1.64
CA ALA A 95 9.13 -0.94 2.84
C ALA A 95 7.93 0.00 2.63
N PHE A 96 8.14 1.18 2.04
CA PHE A 96 7.02 2.08 1.70
C PHE A 96 6.09 1.47 0.65
N HIS A 97 6.66 0.76 -0.32
CA HIS A 97 5.85 0.07 -1.32
C HIS A 97 4.98 -1.04 -0.69
N GLN A 98 5.52 -1.84 0.22
CA GLN A 98 4.76 -2.82 0.99
C GLN A 98 3.64 -2.18 1.81
N GLN A 99 3.96 -1.10 2.54
CA GLN A 99 3.00 -0.35 3.34
C GLN A 99 1.86 0.22 2.47
N GLN A 100 2.17 0.78 1.31
CA GLN A 100 1.17 1.27 0.36
C GLN A 100 0.27 0.15 -0.15
N LYS A 101 0.84 -1.02 -0.48
CA LYS A 101 0.04 -2.16 -0.94
C LYS A 101 -0.83 -2.74 0.19
N PHE A 102 -0.33 -2.81 1.43
CA PHE A 102 -1.13 -3.21 2.58
C PHE A 102 -2.30 -2.24 2.84
N PHE A 103 -2.03 -0.94 2.78
CA PHE A 103 -3.04 0.12 2.91
C PHE A 103 -4.20 -0.05 1.91
N LEU A 104 -3.91 -0.62 0.74
CA LEU A 104 -4.91 -0.92 -0.28
C LEU A 104 -5.63 -2.26 -0.08
N SER A 105 -4.95 -3.26 0.49
CA SER A 105 -5.54 -4.57 0.75
C SER A 105 -6.45 -4.59 1.98
N TRP A 106 -6.15 -3.79 3.00
CA TRP A 106 -6.92 -3.80 4.25
C TRP A 106 -8.31 -3.18 4.03
N PRO A 107 -9.42 -3.84 4.41
CA PRO A 107 -10.77 -3.43 4.02
C PRO A 107 -11.22 -2.12 4.67
N PHE A 108 -10.62 -1.73 5.81
CA PHE A 108 -10.97 -0.48 6.48
C PHE A 108 -10.58 0.77 5.64
N GLY A 109 -11.36 1.83 5.81
CA GLY A 109 -11.12 3.16 5.24
C GLY A 109 -11.78 3.34 3.87
N GLU A 110 -13.00 3.87 3.81
CA GLU A 110 -13.74 3.96 2.54
C GLU A 110 -13.06 4.82 1.48
N LYS A 111 -12.39 5.90 1.91
CA LYS A 111 -11.91 6.99 1.04
C LYS A 111 -10.41 7.14 1.24
N VAL A 112 -9.65 6.44 0.43
CA VAL A 112 -8.19 6.38 0.50
C VAL A 112 -7.54 7.28 -0.55
N LEU A 113 -6.45 7.97 -0.20
CA LEU A 113 -5.65 8.75 -1.14
C LEU A 113 -4.26 8.14 -1.30
N ILE A 114 -3.87 7.92 -2.55
CA ILE A 114 -2.54 7.48 -2.96
C ILE A 114 -1.76 8.65 -3.52
N TRP A 115 -0.46 8.65 -3.25
CA TRP A 115 0.44 9.75 -3.54
C TRP A 115 1.15 9.57 -4.88
N GLY A 116 1.47 10.70 -5.52
CA GLY A 116 2.35 10.78 -6.68
C GLY A 116 3.20 12.02 -6.54
N GLY A 117 4.46 11.85 -6.18
CA GLY A 117 5.37 12.94 -5.87
C GLY A 117 6.58 13.03 -6.79
N TYR A 118 7.52 13.85 -6.35
CA TYR A 118 8.83 14.03 -6.95
C TYR A 118 9.93 13.88 -5.91
N GLY A 119 11.13 13.56 -6.38
CA GLY A 119 12.30 13.34 -5.56
C GLY A 119 13.04 14.64 -5.25
N TRP A 120 13.61 14.73 -4.05
CA TRP A 120 14.25 15.94 -3.55
C TRP A 120 15.32 15.61 -2.50
N ARG A 121 16.35 16.48 -2.41
CA ARG A 121 17.42 16.41 -1.41
C ARG A 121 17.32 17.47 -0.31
N ASP A 122 16.58 18.53 -0.59
CA ASP A 122 16.31 19.65 0.31
C ASP A 122 14.79 19.91 0.34
N THR A 123 14.25 20.23 1.53
CA THR A 123 12.82 20.44 1.73
C THR A 123 12.27 21.69 1.05
N ASN A 124 13.14 22.61 0.61
CA ASN A 124 12.78 23.82 -0.12
C ASN A 124 12.81 23.61 -1.65
N HIS A 125 13.18 22.42 -2.12
CA HIS A 125 13.17 22.13 -3.56
C HIS A 125 11.75 22.01 -4.11
N GLY A 126 11.46 22.80 -5.13
CA GLY A 126 10.33 22.57 -6.03
C GLY A 126 10.50 21.30 -6.89
N PRO A 127 9.52 21.00 -7.76
CA PRO A 127 9.56 19.85 -8.67
C PRO A 127 10.78 19.84 -9.62
N PRO A 128 11.00 18.73 -10.36
CA PRO A 128 12.01 18.66 -11.42
C PRO A 128 11.81 19.79 -12.43
N GLY A 129 12.89 20.44 -12.86
CA GLY A 129 12.86 21.61 -13.74
C GLY A 129 12.97 22.94 -13.00
N CYS A 130 12.50 23.03 -11.76
CA CYS A 130 12.61 24.27 -10.95
C CYS A 130 14.03 24.63 -10.52
N ASP A 131 14.99 23.73 -10.67
CA ASP A 131 16.41 24.01 -10.46
C ASP A 131 17.08 24.72 -11.65
N LYS A 132 16.38 24.82 -12.79
CA LYS A 132 16.88 25.46 -14.01
C LYS A 132 16.39 26.91 -14.17
N SER A 133 15.50 27.38 -13.29
CA SER A 133 14.90 28.72 -13.42
C SER A 133 15.77 29.77 -12.74
N ASP A 134 16.19 30.79 -13.50
CA ASP A 134 16.96 31.94 -13.01
C ASP A 134 16.07 33.11 -12.52
N GLY A 135 14.78 32.88 -12.27
CA GLY A 135 13.80 33.92 -11.89
C GLY A 135 12.72 33.45 -10.92
N ASP A 136 11.79 34.35 -10.57
CA ASP A 136 10.76 34.15 -9.53
C ASP A 136 9.70 33.07 -9.84
N HIS A 137 9.68 32.53 -11.05
CA HIS A 137 8.68 31.56 -11.50
C HIS A 137 9.35 30.28 -12.00
N CYS A 138 8.95 29.14 -11.42
CA CYS A 138 9.37 27.83 -11.88
C CYS A 138 8.44 27.32 -12.99
N THR A 139 9.04 26.73 -14.03
CA THR A 139 8.36 25.81 -14.95
C THR A 139 8.86 24.39 -14.71
N PRO A 140 8.02 23.46 -14.21
CA PRO A 140 8.44 22.08 -14.00
C PRO A 140 8.64 21.35 -15.33
N ASP A 141 9.56 20.39 -15.35
CA ASP A 141 9.72 19.44 -16.45
C ASP A 141 8.46 18.57 -16.57
N SER A 142 8.04 18.24 -17.79
CA SER A 142 6.91 17.32 -18.02
C SER A 142 7.16 15.96 -17.37
N VAL A 143 6.11 15.34 -16.82
CA VAL A 143 6.15 13.93 -16.38
C VAL A 143 6.34 13.00 -17.57
N TYR A 144 5.84 13.38 -18.75
CA TYR A 144 5.91 12.58 -19.96
C TYR A 144 7.00 13.08 -20.89
N ASP A 145 7.73 12.15 -21.52
CA ASP A 145 8.62 12.46 -22.64
C ASP A 145 7.83 12.75 -23.94
N GLU A 146 8.53 13.09 -25.01
CA GLU A 146 7.93 13.38 -26.33
C GLU A 146 7.19 12.18 -26.93
N GLY A 147 7.55 10.95 -26.52
CA GLY A 147 6.88 9.71 -26.91
C GLY A 147 5.64 9.37 -26.07
N GLY A 148 5.32 10.18 -25.06
CA GLY A 148 4.21 9.94 -24.14
C GLY A 148 4.51 8.90 -23.04
N HIS A 149 5.77 8.54 -22.82
CA HIS A 149 6.16 7.65 -21.73
C HIS A 149 6.39 8.45 -20.44
N ALA A 150 5.89 7.93 -19.32
CA ALA A 150 6.05 8.60 -18.03
C ALA A 150 7.46 8.38 -17.48
N GLN A 151 8.17 9.47 -17.15
CA GLN A 151 9.54 9.52 -16.63
C GLN A 151 9.61 9.26 -15.12
N CYS A 152 8.91 8.21 -14.68
CA CYS A 152 8.73 7.89 -13.26
C CYS A 152 9.90 7.10 -12.68
N MET A 153 9.96 7.01 -11.34
CA MET A 153 10.87 6.09 -10.67
C MET A 153 10.36 4.66 -10.79
N PRO A 154 11.22 3.68 -11.17
CA PRO A 154 10.88 2.28 -11.03
C PRO A 154 10.47 1.95 -9.59
N ALA A 155 9.65 0.91 -9.42
CA ALA A 155 9.31 0.42 -8.10
C ALA A 155 10.58 0.00 -7.35
N PRO A 156 10.78 0.44 -6.10
CA PRO A 156 11.96 0.07 -5.32
C PRO A 156 11.93 -1.40 -4.93
N THR A 157 13.08 -2.05 -4.99
CA THR A 157 13.29 -3.47 -4.61
C THR A 157 14.12 -3.64 -3.34
N VAL A 158 14.61 -2.52 -2.77
CA VAL A 158 15.46 -2.50 -1.57
C VAL A 158 14.92 -1.51 -0.55
N SER A 159 15.24 -1.73 0.73
CA SER A 159 14.91 -0.83 1.84
C SER A 159 16.14 -0.55 2.70
N PRO A 160 16.43 0.72 3.06
CA PRO A 160 15.86 1.92 2.46
C PRO A 160 16.30 2.08 0.99
N LEU A 161 15.73 3.06 0.28
CA LEU A 161 16.23 3.43 -1.03
C LEU A 161 17.67 4.01 -0.91
N PRO A 162 18.63 3.65 -1.77
CA PRO A 162 19.99 4.19 -1.70
C PRO A 162 19.98 5.71 -1.73
N LYS A 163 20.85 6.36 -0.94
CA LYS A 163 20.90 7.84 -0.86
C LYS A 163 21.11 8.51 -2.22
N SER A 164 21.84 7.85 -3.12
CA SER A 164 22.07 8.29 -4.51
C SER A 164 20.79 8.33 -5.34
N GLU A 165 19.80 7.50 -5.04
CA GLU A 165 18.48 7.44 -5.71
C GLU A 165 17.45 8.28 -4.95
N ALA A 166 17.39 8.14 -3.63
CA ALA A 166 16.45 8.84 -2.75
C ALA A 166 16.55 10.37 -2.84
N ARG A 167 17.71 10.90 -3.23
CA ARG A 167 18.00 12.34 -3.34
C ARG A 167 17.95 12.87 -4.77
N GLN A 168 17.68 12.04 -5.78
CA GLN A 168 17.57 12.48 -7.16
C GLN A 168 16.35 13.40 -7.34
N ARG A 169 16.53 14.48 -8.11
CA ARG A 169 15.43 15.32 -8.58
C ARG A 169 14.79 14.67 -9.80
N ARG A 170 13.69 13.95 -9.60
CA ARG A 170 12.96 13.21 -10.65
C ARG A 170 11.49 13.06 -10.29
N TRP A 171 10.65 12.67 -11.24
CA TRP A 171 9.30 12.20 -10.93
C TRP A 171 9.38 10.82 -10.26
N ILE A 172 8.69 10.65 -9.13
CA ILE A 172 8.66 9.38 -8.41
C ILE A 172 7.50 8.53 -8.90
N CYS A 173 6.30 9.12 -8.92
CA CYS A 173 5.07 8.47 -9.34
C CYS A 173 4.77 7.16 -8.58
N GLU A 174 4.70 7.22 -7.25
CA GLU A 174 4.42 6.06 -6.40
C GLU A 174 3.14 5.33 -6.85
N HIS A 175 2.09 6.07 -7.23
CA HIS A 175 0.85 5.54 -7.83
C HIS A 175 1.03 4.69 -9.12
N ARG A 176 2.20 4.70 -9.75
CA ARG A 176 2.53 3.93 -10.97
C ARG A 176 3.45 2.75 -10.73
N TRP A 177 3.90 2.56 -9.49
CA TRP A 177 4.74 1.41 -9.19
C TRP A 177 3.98 0.11 -9.43
N GLN A 178 4.73 -0.91 -9.88
CA GLN A 178 4.21 -2.24 -10.14
C GLN A 178 3.42 -2.75 -8.92
N GLY A 179 2.25 -3.30 -9.17
CA GLY A 179 1.34 -3.79 -8.13
C GLY A 179 0.34 -2.76 -7.65
N VAL A 180 0.61 -1.45 -7.71
CA VAL A 180 -0.31 -0.44 -7.17
C VAL A 180 -1.63 -0.41 -7.92
N ALA A 181 -1.60 -0.45 -9.26
CA ALA A 181 -2.81 -0.56 -10.06
C ALA A 181 -3.58 -1.84 -9.72
N GLY A 182 -2.89 -2.99 -9.67
CA GLY A 182 -3.43 -4.28 -9.22
C GLY A 182 -4.12 -4.18 -7.86
N MET A 183 -3.47 -3.59 -6.87
CA MET A 183 -4.02 -3.40 -5.53
C MET A 183 -5.23 -2.45 -5.50
N MET A 184 -5.31 -1.46 -6.41
CA MET A 184 -6.55 -0.70 -6.59
C MET A 184 -7.71 -1.59 -7.01
N HIS A 185 -7.46 -2.54 -7.91
CA HIS A 185 -8.49 -3.46 -8.39
C HIS A 185 -8.87 -4.48 -7.32
N PHE A 186 -7.89 -5.04 -6.61
CA PHE A 186 -8.13 -5.85 -5.42
C PHE A 186 -9.01 -5.09 -4.43
N ARG A 187 -8.65 -3.85 -4.07
CA ARG A 187 -9.47 -3.02 -3.17
C ARG A 187 -10.89 -2.82 -3.70
N LYS A 188 -11.04 -2.61 -5.02
CA LYS A 188 -12.35 -2.44 -5.64
C LYS A 188 -13.24 -3.67 -5.49
N ALA A 189 -12.68 -4.86 -5.66
CA ALA A 189 -13.37 -6.13 -5.49
C ALA A 189 -13.63 -6.45 -4.01
N CYS A 190 -12.67 -6.17 -3.13
CA CYS A 190 -12.62 -6.77 -1.80
C CYS A 190 -13.10 -5.89 -0.64
N ARG A 191 -13.11 -4.55 -0.80
CA ARG A 191 -13.34 -3.60 0.32
C ARG A 191 -14.71 -3.70 1.03
N GLN A 192 -15.67 -4.42 0.46
CA GLN A 192 -17.01 -4.58 1.06
C GLN A 192 -17.15 -5.88 1.86
N HIS A 193 -16.17 -6.78 1.77
CA HIS A 193 -16.16 -8.01 2.53
C HIS A 193 -15.55 -7.79 3.92
N ALA A 194 -16.17 -8.37 4.93
CA ALA A 194 -15.61 -8.40 6.28
C ALA A 194 -14.42 -9.36 6.36
N VAL A 195 -13.51 -9.09 7.28
CA VAL A 195 -12.43 -10.02 7.65
C VAL A 195 -13.05 -11.29 8.21
N SER A 196 -12.80 -12.41 7.56
CA SER A 196 -13.41 -13.72 7.86
C SER A 196 -12.42 -14.72 8.45
N GLU A 197 -11.11 -14.49 8.30
CA GLU A 197 -10.05 -15.33 8.86
C GLU A 197 -8.76 -14.51 9.00
N LYS A 198 -7.96 -14.79 10.02
CA LYS A 198 -6.66 -14.15 10.28
C LYS A 198 -5.60 -15.22 10.57
N TRP A 199 -4.45 -15.11 9.92
CA TRP A 199 -3.26 -15.89 10.24
C TRP A 199 -2.21 -14.92 10.79
N GLU A 200 -1.90 -15.07 12.06
CA GLU A 200 -1.09 -14.13 12.82
C GLU A 200 0.26 -14.78 13.17
N GLY A 201 1.36 -14.22 12.67
CA GLY A 201 2.70 -14.73 12.96
C GLY A 201 3.00 -14.83 14.45
N GLY A 202 3.44 -16.01 14.90
CA GLY A 202 3.69 -16.31 16.31
C GLY A 202 2.45 -16.61 17.16
N LYS A 203 1.23 -16.48 16.59
CA LYS A 203 -0.03 -16.82 17.27
C LYS A 203 -0.78 -17.97 16.59
N THR A 204 -0.83 -17.98 15.26
CA THR A 204 -1.40 -19.08 14.47
C THR A 204 -0.34 -20.16 14.27
N GLU A 205 -0.72 -21.42 14.54
CA GLU A 205 0.18 -22.57 14.37
C GLU A 205 0.77 -22.62 12.96
N GLY A 206 2.08 -22.84 12.85
CA GLY A 206 2.80 -22.89 11.58
C GLY A 206 3.13 -21.54 10.94
N ILE A 207 2.68 -20.41 11.52
CA ILE A 207 2.94 -19.07 10.97
C ILE A 207 4.05 -18.39 11.79
N GLY A 208 5.19 -18.16 11.15
CA GLY A 208 6.34 -17.49 11.77
C GLY A 208 6.11 -16.00 12.07
N ILE A 209 6.84 -15.46 13.04
CA ILE A 209 6.88 -14.01 13.37
C ILE A 209 7.17 -13.18 12.11
N GLY A 210 6.66 -11.96 12.00
CA GLY A 210 6.90 -11.12 10.83
C GLY A 210 6.07 -11.49 9.59
N ARG A 211 5.16 -12.46 9.73
CA ARG A 211 4.20 -12.85 8.69
C ARG A 211 2.78 -12.61 9.18
N LEU A 212 1.90 -12.27 8.26
CA LEU A 212 0.47 -12.30 8.49
C LEU A 212 -0.26 -12.66 7.20
N ALA A 213 -1.46 -13.19 7.33
CA ALA A 213 -2.42 -13.27 6.25
C ALA A 213 -3.82 -12.98 6.78
N PHE A 214 -4.72 -12.62 5.89
CA PHE A 214 -6.13 -12.49 6.21
C PHE A 214 -6.97 -12.79 4.98
N ARG A 215 -8.23 -13.14 5.26
CA ARG A 215 -9.24 -13.40 4.25
C ARG A 215 -10.38 -12.42 4.41
N LEU A 216 -10.94 -11.98 3.29
CA LEU A 216 -12.17 -11.19 3.25
C LEU A 216 -13.27 -12.01 2.59
N GLY A 217 -14.28 -12.41 3.36
CA GLY A 217 -15.32 -13.35 2.90
C GLY A 217 -14.72 -14.69 2.44
N ASN A 218 -15.16 -15.18 1.28
CA ASN A 218 -14.58 -16.35 0.59
C ASN A 218 -13.92 -15.95 -0.74
N ASP A 219 -13.85 -14.66 -1.04
CA ASP A 219 -13.53 -14.17 -2.38
C ASP A 219 -12.16 -13.51 -2.46
N CYS A 220 -11.52 -13.18 -1.33
CA CYS A 220 -10.30 -12.40 -1.30
C CYS A 220 -9.32 -12.89 -0.24
N PHE A 221 -8.05 -13.01 -0.60
CA PHE A 221 -6.99 -13.46 0.28
C PHE A 221 -5.74 -12.58 0.13
N VAL A 222 -5.08 -12.31 1.26
CA VAL A 222 -3.88 -11.48 1.33
C VAL A 222 -2.88 -12.14 2.27
N ALA A 223 -1.62 -12.21 1.86
CA ALA A 223 -0.51 -12.66 2.68
C ALA A 223 0.65 -11.67 2.60
N LEU A 224 1.36 -11.45 3.70
CA LEU A 224 2.44 -10.48 3.81
C LEU A 224 3.60 -11.06 4.62
N THR A 225 4.82 -10.85 4.12
CA THR A 225 6.05 -11.09 4.87
C THR A 225 6.74 -9.75 5.05
N ARG A 226 6.81 -9.24 6.28
CA ARG A 226 7.36 -7.91 6.60
C ARG A 226 8.77 -7.74 6.06
N GLY A 227 9.07 -6.56 5.53
CA GLY A 227 10.44 -6.19 5.14
C GLY A 227 11.41 -6.16 6.32
N ARG A 228 12.69 -6.44 6.05
CA ARG A 228 13.78 -6.21 7.00
C ARG A 228 13.99 -4.71 7.23
N ARG A 229 14.30 -4.31 8.46
CA ARG A 229 14.79 -2.95 8.77
C ARG A 229 16.31 -2.89 8.67
N GLU A 230 16.83 -1.72 8.35
CA GLU A 230 18.28 -1.49 8.28
C GLU A 230 18.98 -1.68 9.65
N ASP A 231 18.27 -1.40 10.75
CA ASP A 231 18.79 -1.52 12.12
C ASP A 231 18.48 -2.86 12.80
N GLU A 232 17.92 -3.84 12.08
CA GLU A 232 17.73 -5.20 12.59
C GLU A 232 18.99 -6.04 12.39
N ASP A 233 19.30 -6.93 13.33
CA ASP A 233 20.34 -7.95 13.13
C ASP A 233 19.92 -8.93 12.02
N GLU A 234 20.88 -9.52 11.29
CA GLU A 234 20.57 -10.47 10.20
C GLU A 234 19.77 -11.69 10.68
N ASP A 235 19.90 -12.04 11.96
CA ASP A 235 19.35 -13.26 12.57
C ASP A 235 18.06 -13.04 13.37
N VAL A 236 17.28 -11.98 13.11
CA VAL A 236 15.98 -11.81 13.77
C VAL A 236 15.05 -12.97 13.37
N ALA A 237 14.89 -13.92 14.28
CA ALA A 237 14.15 -15.16 14.06
C ALA A 237 12.71 -14.87 13.58
N GLY A 238 12.35 -15.46 12.44
CA GLY A 238 11.01 -15.36 11.83
C GLY A 238 10.86 -14.23 10.80
N VAL A 239 11.65 -13.17 10.87
CA VAL A 239 11.46 -11.97 10.02
C VAL A 239 12.06 -12.13 8.61
N GLY A 240 12.86 -13.17 8.38
CA GLY A 240 13.57 -13.45 7.13
C GLY A 240 12.88 -14.41 6.15
N GLY A 241 13.28 -14.30 4.88
CA GLY A 241 13.08 -15.32 3.84
C GLY A 241 11.74 -15.27 3.10
N THR A 242 11.49 -16.32 2.32
CA THR A 242 10.25 -16.51 1.58
C THR A 242 9.31 -17.40 2.38
N TRP A 243 8.06 -16.97 2.54
CA TRP A 243 7.01 -17.76 3.15
C TRP A 243 6.30 -18.59 2.08
N ASP A 244 6.40 -19.92 2.18
CA ASP A 244 5.58 -20.86 1.44
C ASP A 244 4.16 -20.91 2.02
N LEU A 245 3.16 -20.64 1.17
CA LEU A 245 1.75 -20.58 1.54
C LEU A 245 1.04 -21.94 1.39
N THR A 246 1.73 -22.97 0.91
CA THR A 246 1.17 -24.30 0.68
C THR A 246 0.50 -24.85 1.94
N GLY A 247 -0.71 -25.37 1.79
CA GLY A 247 -1.51 -25.92 2.89
C GLY A 247 -2.41 -24.90 3.61
N LEU A 248 -2.32 -23.60 3.31
CA LEU A 248 -3.28 -22.62 3.84
C LEU A 248 -4.65 -22.79 3.19
N LYS A 249 -5.68 -23.02 4.00
CA LYS A 249 -7.07 -23.10 3.56
C LYS A 249 -7.69 -21.70 3.48
N ILE A 250 -7.70 -21.14 2.27
CA ILE A 250 -8.17 -19.77 2.01
C ILE A 250 -9.60 -19.72 1.46
N ALA A 251 -10.19 -20.88 1.11
CA ALA A 251 -11.58 -21.00 0.69
C ALA A 251 -12.01 -20.15 -0.52
N LEU A 252 -11.04 -19.71 -1.34
CA LEU A 252 -11.30 -19.31 -2.71
C LEU A 252 -11.66 -20.57 -3.54
N PRO A 253 -12.45 -20.44 -4.62
CA PRO A 253 -12.70 -21.53 -5.55
C PRO A 253 -11.40 -22.11 -6.14
N GLN A 254 -11.44 -23.35 -6.59
CA GLN A 254 -10.33 -23.97 -7.31
C GLN A 254 -9.87 -23.12 -8.50
N GLY A 255 -8.56 -23.01 -8.68
CA GLY A 255 -7.97 -22.48 -9.89
C GLY A 255 -6.66 -21.74 -9.67
N ARG A 256 -6.19 -21.11 -10.74
CA ARG A 256 -4.98 -20.29 -10.72
C ARG A 256 -5.36 -18.82 -10.67
N TYR A 257 -4.80 -18.09 -9.73
CA TYR A 257 -5.11 -16.70 -9.50
C TYR A 257 -3.90 -15.84 -9.72
N CYS A 258 -4.11 -14.73 -10.43
CA CYS A 258 -3.10 -13.71 -10.53
C CYS A 258 -2.96 -12.94 -9.22
N ASP A 259 -1.71 -12.80 -8.76
CA ASP A 259 -1.41 -11.91 -7.67
C ASP A 259 -1.46 -10.46 -8.13
N MET A 260 -2.49 -9.74 -7.67
CA MET A 260 -2.73 -8.34 -7.98
C MET A 260 -1.55 -7.46 -7.56
N SER A 261 -0.83 -7.83 -6.50
CA SER A 261 0.30 -7.05 -6.02
C SER A 261 1.55 -7.13 -6.91
N SER A 262 1.54 -7.99 -7.94
CA SER A 262 2.62 -8.18 -8.91
C SER A 262 2.35 -7.56 -10.29
N LEU A 263 1.12 -7.13 -10.58
CA LEU A 263 0.74 -6.64 -11.91
C LEU A 263 1.44 -5.34 -12.29
N HIS A 264 2.04 -5.27 -13.49
CA HIS A 264 2.62 -4.03 -14.02
C HIS A 264 1.55 -3.01 -14.44
N THR A 265 0.48 -3.46 -15.08
CA THR A 265 -0.62 -2.64 -15.57
C THR A 265 -1.90 -3.46 -15.67
N GLN A 266 -3.04 -2.79 -15.55
CA GLN A 266 -4.35 -3.38 -15.91
C GLN A 266 -4.81 -2.97 -17.30
N LYS A 267 -4.23 -1.90 -17.86
CA LYS A 267 -4.63 -1.43 -19.17
C LYS A 267 -4.20 -2.46 -20.21
N GLY A 268 -5.19 -3.11 -20.83
CA GLY A 268 -4.97 -4.16 -21.82
C GLY A 268 -4.51 -5.49 -21.23
N TRP A 269 -4.60 -5.68 -19.91
CA TRP A 269 -4.35 -7.00 -19.30
C TRP A 269 -5.53 -7.93 -19.60
N ASP A 270 -5.26 -9.02 -20.32
CA ASP A 270 -6.24 -9.98 -20.82
C ASP A 270 -6.51 -11.14 -19.84
N GLN A 271 -5.92 -11.10 -18.64
CA GLN A 271 -6.02 -12.12 -17.61
C GLN A 271 -5.49 -13.51 -18.02
N SER A 272 -4.69 -13.60 -19.08
CA SER A 272 -4.08 -14.86 -19.54
C SER A 272 -2.86 -15.30 -18.72
N SER A 273 -2.17 -14.35 -18.08
CA SER A 273 -1.00 -14.58 -17.23
C SER A 273 -0.65 -13.34 -16.40
N CYS A 274 0.25 -13.50 -15.43
CA CYS A 274 0.81 -12.40 -14.64
C CYS A 274 2.17 -12.81 -14.04
N PRO A 275 2.94 -11.85 -13.48
CA PRO A 275 4.28 -12.15 -12.98
C PRO A 275 4.32 -13.16 -11.81
N ARG A 276 3.24 -13.23 -11.01
CA ARG A 276 3.11 -14.19 -9.91
C ARG A 276 1.69 -14.74 -9.85
N GLU A 277 1.58 -16.05 -9.71
CA GLU A 277 0.31 -16.80 -9.62
C GLU A 277 0.24 -17.62 -8.32
N VAL A 278 -0.99 -17.91 -7.89
CA VAL A 278 -1.30 -18.81 -6.79
C VAL A 278 -2.25 -19.90 -7.28
N GLU A 279 -1.94 -21.16 -6.98
CA GLU A 279 -2.79 -22.29 -7.31
C GLU A 279 -3.57 -22.74 -6.08
N VAL A 280 -4.88 -22.93 -6.25
CA VAL A 280 -5.84 -23.33 -5.21
C VAL A 280 -6.57 -24.58 -5.68
N ASP A 281 -6.71 -25.58 -4.80
CA ASP A 281 -7.44 -26.83 -5.08
C ASP A 281 -8.96 -26.74 -4.85
N GLU A 282 -9.65 -27.87 -4.99
CA GLU A 282 -11.10 -28.01 -4.83
C GLU A 282 -11.58 -27.71 -3.40
N GLU A 283 -10.72 -27.96 -2.40
CA GLU A 283 -10.97 -27.71 -1.00
C GLU A 283 -10.67 -26.26 -0.57
N GLY A 284 -10.17 -25.44 -1.49
CA GLY A 284 -9.78 -24.06 -1.25
C GLY A 284 -8.45 -23.94 -0.51
N VAL A 285 -7.57 -24.92 -0.65
CA VAL A 285 -6.22 -24.95 -0.07
C VAL A 285 -5.20 -24.53 -1.13
N ILE A 286 -4.24 -23.70 -0.73
CA ILE A 286 -3.13 -23.30 -1.60
C ILE A 286 -2.23 -24.51 -1.86
N GLN A 287 -2.01 -24.81 -3.14
CA GLN A 287 -1.09 -25.84 -3.62
C GLN A 287 0.25 -25.27 -4.07
N HIS A 288 0.26 -24.02 -4.55
CA HIS A 288 1.46 -23.29 -4.91
C HIS A 288 1.27 -21.79 -4.68
N GLY A 289 2.18 -21.17 -3.93
CA GLY A 289 2.18 -19.72 -3.72
C GLY A 289 3.20 -19.32 -2.65
N SER A 290 3.80 -18.14 -2.80
CA SER A 290 4.77 -17.68 -1.81
C SER A 290 4.84 -16.15 -1.71
N VAL A 291 5.28 -15.68 -0.54
CA VAL A 291 5.51 -14.26 -0.26
C VAL A 291 6.95 -14.06 0.23
N THR A 292 7.75 -13.41 -0.60
CA THR A 292 9.13 -13.03 -0.24
C THR A 292 9.11 -11.90 0.79
N GLN A 293 10.15 -11.85 1.62
CA GLN A 293 10.38 -10.76 2.56
C GLN A 293 10.23 -9.38 1.90
N GLY A 294 9.50 -8.47 2.55
CA GLY A 294 9.22 -7.12 2.05
C GLY A 294 8.11 -7.06 1.01
N GLU A 295 7.49 -8.19 0.68
CA GLU A 295 6.38 -8.25 -0.27
C GLU A 295 5.04 -8.52 0.43
N ILE A 296 4.00 -8.32 -0.34
CA ILE A 296 2.63 -8.73 -0.06
C ILE A 296 2.17 -9.49 -1.28
N LEU A 297 1.22 -10.39 -1.13
CA LEU A 297 0.49 -11.10 -2.16
C LEU A 297 -1.00 -10.85 -1.93
N ALA A 298 -1.76 -10.61 -2.99
CA ALA A 298 -3.20 -10.39 -2.90
C ALA A 298 -3.93 -10.98 -4.11
N ILE A 299 -4.85 -11.92 -3.87
CA ILE A 299 -5.66 -12.59 -4.90
C ILE A 299 -7.14 -12.48 -4.57
N HIS A 300 -7.98 -12.43 -5.60
CA HIS A 300 -9.43 -12.49 -5.43
C HIS A 300 -10.10 -13.34 -6.51
N ALA A 301 -11.35 -13.75 -6.29
CA ALA A 301 -12.11 -14.66 -7.16
C ALA A 301 -12.16 -14.19 -8.64
N GLY A 302 -12.23 -12.88 -8.87
CA GLY A 302 -12.23 -12.27 -10.21
C GLY A 302 -10.86 -12.14 -10.88
N ALA A 303 -9.77 -12.51 -10.20
CA ALA A 303 -8.41 -12.53 -10.73
C ALA A 303 -7.97 -13.93 -11.21
N LEU A 304 -8.93 -14.80 -11.50
CA LEU A 304 -8.66 -16.11 -12.09
C LEU A 304 -7.94 -15.96 -13.43
N VAL A 305 -6.87 -16.73 -13.62
CA VAL A 305 -6.17 -16.82 -14.91
C VAL A 305 -7.10 -17.55 -15.87
N THR A 306 -7.58 -16.83 -16.88
CA THR A 306 -8.36 -17.45 -17.96
C THR A 306 -7.38 -18.21 -18.85
N SER A 307 -7.22 -19.51 -18.63
CA SER A 307 -6.68 -20.34 -19.70
C SER A 307 -7.65 -20.24 -20.88
N LEU A 308 -7.14 -19.97 -22.08
CA LEU A 308 -7.84 -20.42 -23.27
C LEU A 308 -7.89 -21.94 -23.13
N VAL A 309 -9.04 -22.45 -22.73
CA VAL A 309 -9.34 -23.88 -22.74
C VAL A 309 -9.07 -24.34 -24.17
N SER A 310 -7.96 -25.04 -24.37
CA SER A 310 -7.72 -25.86 -25.56
C SER A 310 -8.26 -27.25 -25.31
#